data_AF-A0A6J4PEV6-F1
#
_entry.id   AF-A0A6J4PEV6-F1
#
_cell.length_a   1.000
_cell.length_b   1.000
_cell.length_c   1.000
_cell.angle_alpha   90.00
_cell.angle_beta   90.00
_cell.angle_gamma   90.00
#
_symmetry.space_group_name_H-M   'P 1'
#
loop_
_entity.id
_entity.type
_entity.pdbx_description
1 polymer ?
#
loop_
_entity_poly.entity_id
_entity_poly.type
_entity_poly.pdbx_seq_one_letter_code
_entity_poly.pdbx_strand_id
1 'polypeptide(L)'
;TGMRPIAVRSGLEWNFDPDPEDVLREGDVLFLQGPPEGVVEVRRLAGASVAVAEGPAGSTDAGPRNGEGLSEIERAVDILIEMKNLSEVAVGLAYSALLYYDAGLAREVVAIEDEMDEMRYRLERWVLLAAGHVDDPPRLRGVLHLATASEAIADCAMEMVWMVEKGEEVHPVLSAAVEESDEIVLKLTVVPGSPADGRTLGSLRLETETGMYVLAVNRGGRWTYRPRDSYTLKGGDSILATGAPEGLEPLAELFGQDLEELGE
;
A
#
# COMPACT_ATOMS: atom_id res chain seq x y z
N THR A 1 5.04 15.26 -10.00
CA THR A 1 5.93 14.13 -9.67
C THR A 1 5.17 12.84 -9.42
N GLY A 2 3.86 12.89 -9.11
CA GLY A 2 3.10 11.72 -8.64
C GLY A 2 3.41 11.33 -7.19
N MET A 3 4.32 12.05 -6.53
CA MET A 3 4.75 11.77 -5.16
C MET A 3 3.95 12.65 -4.19
N ARG A 4 3.28 12.03 -3.24
CA ARG A 4 2.53 12.67 -2.15
C ARG A 4 3.36 12.69 -0.87
N PRO A 5 3.51 13.86 -0.20
CA PRO A 5 4.12 13.91 1.13
C PRO A 5 3.17 13.26 2.15
N ILE A 6 3.70 12.29 2.89
CA ILE A 6 2.97 11.58 3.96
C ILE A 6 3.47 11.97 5.34
N ALA A 7 4.69 12.49 5.45
CA ALA A 7 5.18 13.11 6.66
C ALA A 7 6.34 14.06 6.37
N VAL A 8 6.49 15.08 7.21
CA VAL A 8 7.64 15.98 7.23
C VAL A 8 8.20 16.00 8.63
N ARG A 9 9.52 15.81 8.75
CA ARG A 9 10.22 15.97 10.02
C ARG A 9 11.12 17.19 9.97
N SER A 10 10.82 18.17 10.82
CA SER A 10 11.62 19.38 11.02
C SER A 10 12.36 19.30 12.35
N GLY A 11 13.64 18.91 12.29
CA GLY A 11 14.41 18.64 13.51
C GLY A 11 13.87 17.43 14.28
N LEU A 12 13.18 17.69 15.40
CA LEU A 12 12.54 16.66 16.25
C LEU A 12 11.01 16.62 16.10
N GLU A 13 10.41 17.63 15.47
CA GLU A 13 8.96 17.71 15.27
C GLU A 13 8.55 16.93 14.03
N TRP A 14 7.39 16.29 14.12
CA TRP A 14 6.78 15.52 13.04
C TRP A 14 5.43 16.14 12.67
N ASN A 15 5.26 16.42 11.38
CA ASN A 15 3.95 16.60 10.76
C ASN A 15 3.63 15.33 9.97
N PHE A 16 2.52 14.66 10.28
CA PHE A 16 2.03 13.45 9.60
C PHE A 16 0.91 13.74 8.59
N ASP A 17 0.51 15.01 8.46
CA ASP A 17 -0.47 15.46 7.49
C ASP A 17 -0.01 16.79 6.87
N PRO A 18 1.01 16.74 5.99
CA PRO A 18 1.59 17.94 5.40
C PRO A 18 0.67 18.58 4.35
N ASP A 19 0.41 19.88 4.54
CA ASP A 19 -0.46 20.67 3.68
C ASP A 19 0.33 21.27 2.50
N PRO A 20 -0.27 21.48 1.31
CA PRO A 20 0.37 22.20 0.20
C PRO A 20 0.94 23.58 0.55
N GLU A 21 0.41 24.25 1.57
CA GLU A 21 0.89 25.55 2.07
C GLU A 21 2.10 25.43 3.02
N ASP A 22 2.47 24.22 3.44
CA ASP A 22 3.59 24.01 4.36
C ASP A 22 4.93 24.42 3.75
N VAL A 23 5.66 25.27 4.48
CA VAL A 23 6.95 25.80 4.04
C VAL A 23 8.08 24.92 4.53
N LEU A 24 8.70 24.20 3.60
CA LEU A 24 9.89 23.38 3.85
C LEU A 24 11.12 24.24 4.17
N ARG A 25 11.91 23.78 5.13
CA ARG A 25 13.14 24.41 5.62
C ARG A 25 14.35 23.53 5.34
N GLU A 26 15.53 24.16 5.34
CA GLU A 26 16.78 23.44 5.25
C GLU A 26 16.92 22.43 6.40
N GLY A 27 17.21 21.17 6.06
CA GLY A 27 17.34 20.08 7.02
C GLY A 27 16.05 19.31 7.30
N ASP A 28 14.91 19.70 6.72
CA ASP A 28 13.68 18.92 6.79
C ASP A 28 13.85 17.57 6.08
N VAL A 29 13.24 16.54 6.66
CA VAL A 29 13.19 15.19 6.08
C VAL A 29 11.77 14.92 5.61
N LEU A 30 11.62 14.76 4.29
CA LEU A 30 10.36 14.43 3.64
C LEU A 30 10.21 12.91 3.56
N PHE A 31 9.06 12.41 4.00
CA PHE A 31 8.57 11.08 3.70
C PHE A 31 7.51 11.21 2.62
N LEU A 32 7.75 10.55 1.49
CA LEU A 32 6.93 10.68 0.29
C LEU A 32 6.51 9.29 -0.18
N GLN A 33 5.26 9.16 -0.58
CA GLN A 33 4.70 7.97 -1.19
C GLN A 33 4.35 8.25 -2.64
N GLY A 34 4.53 7.27 -3.52
CA GLY A 34 4.16 7.38 -4.92
C GLY A 34 5.05 6.53 -5.82
N PRO A 35 4.86 6.66 -7.14
CA PRO A 35 5.49 5.83 -8.14
C PRO A 35 7.01 6.06 -8.20
N PRO A 36 7.82 5.00 -8.41
CA PRO A 36 9.29 5.10 -8.41
C PRO A 36 9.83 6.09 -9.47
N GLU A 37 9.10 6.31 -10.56
CA GLU A 37 9.41 7.30 -11.60
C GLU A 37 9.47 8.74 -11.05
N GLY A 38 8.68 9.05 -10.01
CA GLY A 38 8.63 10.36 -9.37
C GLY A 38 9.82 10.69 -8.49
N VAL A 39 10.58 9.67 -8.06
CA VAL A 39 11.68 9.80 -7.09
C VAL A 39 12.80 10.70 -7.60
N VAL A 40 13.18 10.55 -8.87
CA VAL A 40 14.25 11.34 -9.49
C VAL A 40 13.90 12.83 -9.51
N GLU A 41 12.66 13.15 -9.82
CA GLU A 41 12.17 14.53 -9.89
C GLU A 41 12.14 15.17 -8.50
N VAL A 42 11.59 14.46 -7.52
CA VAL A 42 11.57 14.90 -6.11
C VAL A 42 12.97 15.14 -5.59
N ARG A 43 13.91 14.21 -5.82
CA ARG A 43 15.30 14.38 -5.35
C ARG A 43 15.93 15.63 -5.93
N ARG A 44 15.66 15.92 -7.20
CA ARG A 44 16.13 17.15 -7.85
C ARG A 44 15.52 18.40 -7.21
N LEU A 45 14.21 18.40 -6.95
CA LEU A 45 13.51 19.51 -6.29
C LEU A 45 14.03 19.74 -4.86
N ALA A 46 14.35 18.67 -4.14
CA ALA A 46 14.93 18.72 -2.80
C ALA A 46 16.43 19.10 -2.77
N GLY A 47 17.04 19.38 -3.93
CA GLY A 47 18.47 19.68 -4.03
C GLY A 47 19.39 18.49 -3.69
N ALA A 48 18.84 17.27 -3.60
CA ALA A 48 19.61 16.06 -3.36
C ALA A 48 20.33 15.66 -4.66
N SER A 49 21.56 15.15 -4.53
CA SER A 49 22.29 14.63 -5.68
C SER A 49 21.48 13.51 -6.34
N VAL A 50 21.22 13.64 -7.64
CA VAL A 50 20.50 12.66 -8.48
C VAL A 50 21.36 11.41 -8.76
N ALA A 51 22.38 11.14 -7.93
CA ALA A 51 22.99 9.83 -7.89
C ALA A 51 21.85 8.88 -7.52
N VAL A 52 21.39 8.13 -8.52
CA VAL A 52 20.53 6.98 -8.35
C VAL A 52 21.14 6.24 -7.18
N ALA A 53 20.36 6.04 -6.13
CA ALA A 53 20.74 5.01 -5.18
C ALA A 53 20.69 3.72 -6.00
N GLU A 54 21.81 3.33 -6.60
CA GLU A 54 22.13 1.93 -6.71
C GLU A 54 21.93 1.43 -5.28
N GLY A 55 20.83 0.70 -5.05
CA GLY A 55 20.67 -0.06 -3.81
C GLY A 55 22.00 -0.75 -3.53
N PRO A 56 22.44 -0.77 -2.27
CA PRO A 56 23.85 -0.71 -1.88
C PRO A 56 24.74 -1.33 -2.95
N ALA A 57 25.32 -0.47 -3.80
CA ALA A 57 26.18 -0.89 -4.89
C ALA A 57 27.21 -1.87 -4.31
N GLY A 58 27.24 -3.08 -4.86
CA GLY A 58 28.18 -4.12 -4.48
C GLY A 58 29.55 -3.50 -4.27
N SER A 59 30.07 -3.62 -3.05
CA SER A 59 31.39 -3.14 -2.70
C SER A 59 32.41 -3.84 -3.59
N THR A 60 32.84 -3.20 -4.68
CA THR A 60 34.06 -3.59 -5.36
C THR A 60 35.21 -3.21 -4.45
N ASP A 61 35.83 -4.27 -3.94
CA ASP A 61 37.12 -4.34 -3.24
C ASP A 61 37.12 -4.13 -1.71
N ALA A 62 36.69 -5.16 -0.99
CA ALA A 62 37.14 -5.45 0.38
C ALA A 62 36.92 -6.92 0.81
N GLY A 63 37.36 -7.90 -0.01
CA GLY A 63 37.41 -9.33 0.38
C GLY A 63 36.07 -9.99 0.76
N PRO A 64 36.02 -11.32 0.95
CA PRO A 64 34.80 -12.00 1.37
C PRO A 64 34.54 -11.69 2.85
N ARG A 65 33.75 -10.66 3.12
CA ARG A 65 33.09 -10.49 4.44
C ARG A 65 31.86 -11.39 4.43
N ASN A 66 31.81 -12.34 5.35
CA ASN A 66 30.78 -13.39 5.47
C ASN A 66 29.37 -12.84 5.18
N GLY A 67 28.82 -13.19 4.03
CA GLY A 67 27.60 -12.60 3.45
C GLY A 67 26.27 -13.18 3.96
N GLU A 68 26.30 -13.93 5.06
CA GLU A 68 25.08 -14.50 5.65
C GLU A 68 24.29 -13.41 6.41
N GLY A 69 24.98 -12.62 7.23
CA GLY A 69 24.46 -11.45 7.98
C GLY A 69 23.61 -10.45 7.21
N LEU A 70 24.14 -10.00 6.06
CA LEU A 70 23.45 -9.05 5.17
C LEU A 70 22.22 -9.70 4.52
N SER A 71 22.27 -10.99 4.22
CA SER A 71 21.12 -11.71 3.65
C SER A 71 19.97 -11.88 4.65
N GLU A 72 20.25 -11.93 5.96
CA GLU A 72 19.22 -12.08 6.99
C GLU A 72 18.46 -10.77 7.21
N ILE A 73 19.17 -9.63 7.27
CA ILE A 73 18.51 -8.34 7.41
C ILE A 73 17.73 -7.96 6.15
N GLU A 74 18.25 -8.26 4.95
CA GLU A 74 17.52 -8.08 3.69
C GLU A 74 16.20 -8.86 3.68
N ARG A 75 16.23 -10.14 4.07
CA ARG A 75 15.00 -10.95 4.19
C ARG A 75 14.01 -10.38 5.21
N ALA A 76 14.50 -9.88 6.35
CA ALA A 76 13.63 -9.25 7.36
C ALA A 76 12.97 -7.98 6.81
N VAL A 77 13.71 -7.16 6.06
CA VAL A 77 13.20 -5.95 5.41
C VAL A 77 12.20 -6.29 4.31
N ASP A 78 12.48 -7.30 3.49
CA ASP A 78 11.54 -7.75 2.45
C ASP A 78 10.21 -8.20 3.06
N ILE A 79 10.25 -9.02 4.13
CA ILE A 79 9.03 -9.41 4.85
C ILE A 79 8.33 -8.19 5.44
N LEU A 80 9.07 -7.24 6.01
CA LEU A 80 8.49 -6.02 6.58
C LEU A 80 7.76 -5.19 5.52
N ILE A 81 8.34 -5.06 4.33
CA ILE A 81 7.73 -4.35 3.21
C ILE A 81 6.41 -5.04 2.83
N GLU A 82 6.41 -6.38 2.72
CA GLU A 82 5.19 -7.12 2.44
C GLU A 82 4.14 -6.97 3.55
N MET A 83 4.53 -7.04 4.82
CA MET A 83 3.63 -6.83 5.95
C MET A 83 2.97 -5.44 5.91
N LYS A 84 3.75 -4.38 5.69
CA LYS A 84 3.22 -3.02 5.54
C LYS A 84 2.19 -2.97 4.42
N ASN A 85 2.54 -3.48 3.25
CA ASN A 85 1.65 -3.40 2.09
C ASN A 85 0.38 -4.23 2.27
N LEU A 86 0.46 -5.42 2.90
CA LEU A 86 -0.71 -6.24 3.20
C LEU A 86 -1.61 -5.60 4.25
N SER A 87 -1.04 -4.91 5.25
CA SER A 87 -1.84 -4.16 6.23
C SER A 87 -2.68 -3.05 5.58
N GLU A 88 -2.16 -2.36 4.56
CA GLU A 88 -2.92 -1.36 3.79
C GLU A 88 -4.03 -2.02 2.95
N VAL A 89 -3.74 -3.16 2.33
CA VAL A 89 -4.75 -3.94 1.60
C VAL A 89 -5.85 -4.42 2.54
N ALA A 90 -5.51 -4.92 3.73
CA ALA A 90 -6.47 -5.37 4.73
C ALA A 90 -7.45 -4.25 5.11
N VAL A 91 -6.96 -3.03 5.36
CA VAL A 91 -7.81 -1.87 5.68
C VAL A 91 -8.75 -1.51 4.54
N GLY A 92 -8.23 -1.41 3.31
CA GLY A 92 -9.06 -1.09 2.14
C GLY A 92 -10.12 -2.17 1.84
N LEU A 93 -9.77 -3.44 2.02
CA LEU A 93 -10.72 -4.55 1.91
C LEU A 93 -11.74 -4.57 3.05
N ALA A 94 -11.36 -4.17 4.27
CA ALA A 94 -12.27 -4.07 5.40
C ALA A 94 -13.34 -3.01 5.17
N TYR A 95 -12.93 -1.82 4.71
CA TYR A 95 -13.89 -0.79 4.28
C TYR A 95 -14.77 -1.28 3.13
N SER A 96 -14.21 -1.95 2.13
CA SER A 96 -14.99 -2.53 1.02
C SER A 96 -16.01 -3.55 1.52
N ALA A 97 -15.64 -4.42 2.46
CA ALA A 97 -16.52 -5.44 3.02
C ALA A 97 -17.69 -4.81 3.78
N LEU A 98 -17.44 -3.73 4.52
CA LEU A 98 -18.47 -2.96 5.22
C LEU A 98 -19.41 -2.23 4.24
N LEU A 99 -18.86 -1.54 3.24
CA LEU A 99 -19.63 -0.79 2.25
C LEU A 99 -20.52 -1.68 1.39
N TYR A 100 -19.99 -2.80 0.91
CA TYR A 100 -20.70 -3.70 -0.01
C TYR A 100 -21.36 -4.89 0.68
N TYR A 101 -21.27 -4.97 2.01
CA TYR A 101 -21.77 -6.09 2.82
C TYR A 101 -21.31 -7.45 2.27
N ASP A 102 -20.04 -7.54 1.87
CA ASP A 102 -19.47 -8.68 1.16
C ASP A 102 -18.70 -9.60 2.11
N ALA A 103 -19.33 -10.71 2.51
CA ALA A 103 -18.71 -11.71 3.38
C ALA A 103 -17.50 -12.43 2.73
N GLY A 104 -17.36 -12.38 1.41
CA GLY A 104 -16.17 -12.86 0.71
C GLY A 104 -14.96 -11.97 0.96
N LEU A 105 -15.14 -10.66 0.92
CA LEU A 105 -14.09 -9.69 1.27
C LEU A 105 -13.74 -9.77 2.76
N ALA A 106 -14.73 -9.89 3.64
CA ALA A 106 -14.50 -10.06 5.07
C ALA A 106 -13.62 -11.29 5.38
N ARG A 107 -13.89 -12.43 4.73
CA ARG A 107 -13.07 -13.64 4.89
C ARG A 107 -11.64 -13.45 4.41
N GLU A 108 -11.41 -12.63 3.39
CA GLU A 108 -10.05 -12.35 2.95
C GLU A 108 -9.29 -11.53 3.97
N VAL A 109 -9.93 -10.52 4.57
CA VAL A 109 -9.27 -9.71 5.62
C VAL A 109 -8.80 -10.61 6.76
N VAL A 110 -9.61 -11.59 7.17
CA VAL A 110 -9.21 -12.62 8.16
C VAL A 110 -8.02 -13.43 7.66
N ALA A 111 -8.02 -13.89 6.41
CA ALA A 111 -6.91 -14.64 5.85
C ALA A 111 -5.60 -13.83 5.76
N ILE A 112 -5.70 -12.52 5.51
CA ILE A 112 -4.54 -11.62 5.54
C ILE A 112 -3.99 -11.50 6.96
N GLU A 113 -4.84 -11.36 7.97
CA GLU A 113 -4.38 -11.30 9.38
C GLU A 113 -3.66 -12.60 9.80
N ASP A 114 -4.22 -13.77 9.46
CA ASP A 114 -3.55 -15.07 9.68
C ASP A 114 -2.15 -15.11 9.00
N GLU A 115 -2.02 -14.55 7.79
CA GLU A 115 -0.74 -14.48 7.07
C GLU A 115 0.23 -13.46 7.69
N MET A 116 -0.27 -12.31 8.18
CA MET A 116 0.49 -11.29 8.90
C MET A 116 1.15 -11.85 10.15
N ASP A 117 0.44 -12.72 10.85
CA ASP A 117 0.93 -13.41 12.03
C ASP A 117 2.14 -14.32 11.71
N GLU A 118 2.02 -15.12 10.64
CA GLU A 118 3.12 -15.97 10.18
C GLU A 118 4.31 -15.14 9.66
N MET A 119 4.05 -14.03 8.97
CA MET A 119 5.09 -13.11 8.51
C MET A 119 5.84 -12.47 9.67
N ARG A 120 5.14 -12.00 10.70
CA ARG A 120 5.75 -11.44 11.92
C ARG A 120 6.70 -12.45 12.56
N TYR A 121 6.23 -13.69 12.76
CA TYR A 121 7.07 -14.75 13.32
C TYR A 121 8.35 -15.01 12.51
N ARG A 122 8.23 -15.05 11.17
CA ARG A 122 9.38 -15.24 10.27
C ARG A 122 10.34 -14.04 10.31
N LEU A 123 9.81 -12.82 10.34
CA LEU A 123 10.60 -11.59 10.43
C LEU A 123 11.40 -11.55 11.73
N GLU A 124 10.75 -11.81 12.88
CA GLU A 124 11.42 -11.84 14.19
C GLU A 124 12.59 -12.83 14.20
N ARG A 125 12.38 -14.01 13.61
CA ARG A 125 13.45 -15.01 13.47
C ARG A 125 14.63 -14.46 12.66
N TRP A 126 14.39 -13.83 11.51
CA TRP A 126 15.46 -13.25 10.70
C TRP A 126 16.19 -12.11 11.41
N VAL A 127 15.46 -11.27 12.14
CA VAL A 127 16.04 -10.21 12.98
C VAL A 127 16.95 -10.80 14.06
N LEU A 128 16.52 -11.87 14.74
CA LEU A 128 17.34 -12.54 15.75
C LEU A 128 18.61 -13.17 15.18
N LEU A 129 18.55 -13.76 13.98
CA LEU A 129 19.72 -14.29 13.29
C LEU A 129 20.69 -13.18 12.87
N ALA A 130 20.17 -12.08 12.32
CA ALA A 130 20.95 -10.93 11.91
C ALA A 130 21.64 -10.24 13.10
N ALA A 131 21.06 -10.28 14.30
CA ALA A 131 21.58 -9.61 15.49
C ALA A 131 23.03 -10.03 15.86
N GLY A 132 23.43 -11.27 15.55
CA GLY A 132 24.80 -11.75 15.77
C GLY A 132 25.83 -11.25 14.74
N HIS A 133 25.36 -10.69 13.62
CA HIS A 133 26.17 -10.30 12.47
C HIS A 133 26.21 -8.78 12.25
N VAL A 134 25.52 -7.98 13.07
CA VAL A 134 25.50 -6.53 12.98
C VAL A 134 26.28 -5.88 14.14
N ASP A 135 26.97 -4.78 13.85
CA ASP A 135 27.80 -4.08 14.85
C ASP A 135 26.95 -3.37 15.94
N ASP A 136 25.71 -2.98 15.62
CA ASP A 136 24.79 -2.26 16.52
C ASP A 136 23.39 -2.92 16.53
N PRO A 137 23.22 -4.06 17.21
CA PRO A 137 21.95 -4.79 17.28
C PRO A 137 20.73 -3.97 17.75
N PRO A 138 20.87 -3.00 18.69
CA PRO A 138 19.78 -2.10 19.07
C PRO A 138 19.10 -1.36 17.91
N ARG A 139 19.74 -1.20 16.75
CA ARG A 139 19.12 -0.60 15.54
C ARG A 139 18.04 -1.49 14.92
N LEU A 140 18.12 -2.80 15.11
CA LEU A 140 17.13 -3.74 14.58
C LEU A 140 15.76 -3.62 15.26
N ARG A 141 15.68 -2.94 16.42
CA ARG A 141 14.40 -2.66 17.10
C ARG A 141 13.41 -1.89 16.22
N GLY A 142 13.90 -1.03 15.32
CA GLY A 142 13.03 -0.32 14.39
C GLY A 142 12.27 -1.26 13.47
N VAL A 143 12.92 -2.33 12.99
CA VAL A 143 12.29 -3.34 12.13
C VAL A 143 11.19 -4.09 12.90
N LEU A 144 11.46 -4.47 14.16
CA LEU A 144 10.48 -5.12 15.02
C LEU A 144 9.27 -4.21 15.30
N HIS A 145 9.51 -2.94 15.66
CA HIS A 145 8.41 -2.00 15.93
C HIS A 145 7.53 -1.76 14.70
N LEU A 146 8.12 -1.65 13.51
CA LEU A 146 7.35 -1.52 12.27
C LEU A 146 6.54 -2.79 11.99
N ALA A 147 7.13 -3.98 12.20
CA ALA A 147 6.41 -5.25 12.04
C ALA A 147 5.22 -5.36 13.00
N THR A 148 5.40 -5.02 14.28
CA THR A 148 4.32 -4.99 15.27
C THR A 148 3.25 -3.97 14.91
N ALA A 149 3.62 -2.79 14.42
CA ALA A 149 2.66 -1.78 14.01
C ALA A 149 1.84 -2.23 12.78
N SER A 150 2.49 -2.85 11.79
CA SER A 150 1.80 -3.37 10.61
C SER A 150 0.85 -4.52 10.94
N GLU A 151 1.22 -5.44 11.83
CA GLU A 151 0.31 -6.50 12.29
C GLU A 151 -0.87 -5.93 13.08
N ALA A 152 -0.62 -5.01 14.03
CA ALA A 152 -1.72 -4.36 14.75
C ALA A 152 -2.72 -3.63 13.83
N ILE A 153 -2.28 -3.09 12.70
CA ILE A 153 -3.19 -2.50 11.69
C ILE A 153 -4.04 -3.57 11.02
N ALA A 154 -3.45 -4.72 10.68
CA ALA A 154 -4.19 -5.85 10.10
C ALA A 154 -5.20 -6.45 11.09
N ASP A 155 -4.85 -6.56 12.37
CA ASP A 155 -5.76 -6.97 13.44
C ASP A 155 -6.96 -6.03 13.53
N CYS A 156 -6.72 -4.71 13.54
CA CYS A 156 -7.80 -3.72 13.54
C CYS A 156 -8.71 -3.87 12.31
N ALA A 157 -8.13 -4.11 11.14
CA ALA A 157 -8.90 -4.34 9.92
C ALA A 157 -9.77 -5.60 10.02
N MET A 158 -9.26 -6.67 10.63
CA MET A 158 -10.01 -7.90 10.90
C MET A 158 -11.16 -7.67 11.91
N GLU A 159 -10.92 -6.87 12.95
CA GLU A 159 -11.98 -6.47 13.90
C GLU A 159 -13.10 -5.68 13.22
N MET A 160 -12.78 -4.82 12.25
CA MET A 160 -13.79 -4.04 11.49
C MET A 160 -14.80 -4.95 10.77
N VAL A 161 -14.35 -6.09 10.22
CA VAL A 161 -15.21 -6.95 9.38
C VAL A 161 -15.98 -8.00 10.17
N TRP A 162 -15.78 -8.10 11.49
CA TRP A 162 -16.42 -9.11 12.34
C TRP A 162 -17.95 -9.12 12.19
N MET A 163 -18.60 -7.95 12.12
CA MET A 163 -20.05 -7.86 11.94
C MET A 163 -20.50 -8.47 10.60
N VAL A 164 -19.80 -8.17 9.51
CA VAL A 164 -20.10 -8.71 8.17
C VAL A 164 -19.84 -10.21 8.12
N GLU A 165 -18.78 -10.69 8.79
CA GLU A 165 -18.46 -12.12 8.90
C GLU A 165 -19.53 -12.90 9.67
N LYS A 166 -20.12 -12.30 10.72
CA LYS A 166 -21.24 -12.87 11.48
C LYS A 166 -22.62 -12.66 10.83
N GLY A 167 -22.69 -11.91 9.74
CA GLY A 167 -23.93 -11.59 9.03
C GLY A 167 -24.85 -10.65 9.80
N GLU A 168 -24.28 -9.81 10.67
CA GLU A 168 -24.98 -8.80 11.46
C GLU A 168 -25.14 -7.50 10.66
N GLU A 169 -26.31 -6.86 10.77
CA GLU A 169 -26.60 -5.62 10.03
C GLU A 169 -25.65 -4.49 10.44
N VAL A 170 -24.96 -3.91 9.46
CA VAL A 170 -24.11 -2.73 9.64
C VAL A 170 -25.02 -1.50 9.59
N HIS A 171 -24.95 -0.65 10.61
CA HIS A 171 -25.78 0.57 10.64
C HIS A 171 -25.35 1.55 9.53
N PRO A 172 -26.29 2.18 8.78
CA PRO A 172 -25.96 3.03 7.63
C PRO A 172 -25.01 4.20 7.89
N VAL A 173 -24.88 4.63 9.14
CA VAL A 173 -23.92 5.66 9.57
C VAL A 173 -22.47 5.27 9.25
N LEU A 174 -22.14 3.98 9.30
CA LEU A 174 -20.78 3.53 8.98
C LEU A 174 -20.46 3.75 7.50
N SER A 175 -21.41 3.47 6.59
CA SER A 175 -21.23 3.76 5.16
C SER A 175 -21.05 5.25 4.90
N ALA A 176 -21.90 6.09 5.50
CA ALA A 176 -21.80 7.54 5.38
C ALA A 176 -20.46 8.09 5.91
N ALA A 177 -19.96 7.55 7.03
CA ALA A 177 -18.68 7.98 7.60
C ALA A 177 -17.48 7.59 6.73
N VAL A 178 -17.56 6.47 6.00
CA VAL A 178 -16.50 6.04 5.08
C VAL A 178 -16.49 6.90 3.81
N GLU A 179 -17.66 7.28 3.31
CA GLU A 179 -17.78 8.20 2.17
C GLU A 179 -17.23 9.60 2.45
N GLU A 180 -17.26 10.06 3.70
CA GLU A 180 -16.71 11.37 4.13
C GLU A 180 -15.20 11.35 4.41
N SER A 181 -14.51 10.23 4.21
CA SER A 181 -13.07 10.11 4.50
C SER A 181 -12.19 10.69 3.38
N ASP A 182 -10.97 11.09 3.73
CA ASP A 182 -9.99 11.67 2.79
C ASP A 182 -9.56 10.70 1.68
N GLU A 183 -9.77 9.39 1.88
CA GLU A 183 -9.54 8.35 0.87
C GLU A 183 -10.77 7.47 0.72
N ILE A 184 -11.28 7.38 -0.50
CA ILE A 184 -12.46 6.57 -0.80
C ILE A 184 -12.07 5.20 -1.34
N VAL A 185 -12.91 4.20 -1.07
CA VAL A 185 -12.79 2.88 -1.67
C VAL A 185 -13.90 2.70 -2.69
N LEU A 186 -13.51 2.33 -3.91
CA LEU A 186 -14.39 2.27 -5.07
C LEU A 186 -14.37 0.88 -5.70
N LYS A 187 -15.54 0.45 -6.15
CA LYS A 187 -15.71 -0.74 -6.96
C LYS A 187 -16.13 -0.36 -8.37
N LEU A 188 -15.30 -0.69 -9.35
CA LEU A 188 -15.50 -0.36 -10.76
C LEU A 188 -15.46 -1.61 -11.62
N THR A 189 -16.23 -1.64 -12.70
CA THR A 189 -16.17 -2.73 -13.68
C THR A 189 -15.51 -2.26 -14.96
N VAL A 190 -14.57 -3.06 -15.49
CA VAL A 190 -13.94 -2.79 -16.79
C VAL A 190 -14.99 -3.01 -17.87
N VAL A 191 -15.46 -1.95 -18.52
CA VAL A 191 -16.39 -2.07 -19.64
C VAL A 191 -15.65 -2.67 -20.85
N PRO A 192 -16.22 -3.68 -21.54
CA PRO A 192 -15.61 -4.24 -22.74
C PRO A 192 -15.33 -3.15 -23.80
N GLY A 193 -14.10 -3.10 -24.31
CA GLY A 193 -13.64 -2.09 -25.25
C GLY A 193 -13.26 -0.73 -24.64
N SER A 194 -13.27 -0.59 -23.32
CA SER A 194 -12.75 0.60 -22.64
C SER A 194 -11.22 0.73 -22.79
N PRO A 195 -10.63 1.90 -22.49
CA PRO A 195 -9.18 2.07 -22.49
C PRO A 195 -8.41 1.07 -21.60
N ALA A 196 -9.04 0.58 -20.52
CA ALA A 196 -8.47 -0.42 -19.62
C ALA A 196 -8.56 -1.87 -20.15
N ASP A 197 -9.48 -2.18 -21.06
CA ASP A 197 -9.69 -3.54 -21.55
C ASP A 197 -8.47 -4.07 -22.32
N GLY A 198 -7.96 -5.23 -21.90
CA GLY A 198 -6.78 -5.88 -22.49
C GLY A 198 -5.45 -5.23 -22.12
N ARG A 199 -5.43 -4.23 -21.24
CA ARG A 199 -4.21 -3.55 -20.77
C ARG A 199 -3.73 -4.11 -19.44
N THR A 200 -2.43 -4.02 -19.20
CA THR A 200 -1.85 -4.38 -17.90
C THR A 200 -1.91 -3.20 -16.94
N LEU A 201 -2.05 -3.48 -15.63
CA LEU A 201 -2.07 -2.45 -14.59
C LEU A 201 -0.85 -1.51 -14.68
N GLY A 202 0.36 -2.07 -14.87
CA GLY A 202 1.57 -1.27 -15.02
C GLY A 202 1.60 -0.41 -16.31
N SER A 203 0.84 -0.79 -17.35
CA SER A 203 0.75 0.03 -18.57
C SER A 203 -0.27 1.15 -18.47
N LEU A 204 -1.21 1.03 -17.52
CA LEU A 204 -2.23 2.04 -17.23
C LEU A 204 -1.72 3.07 -16.22
N ARG A 205 -0.72 2.73 -15.40
CA ARG A 205 -0.09 3.63 -14.43
C ARG A 205 -1.12 4.33 -13.53
N LEU A 206 -2.13 3.58 -13.09
CA LEU A 206 -3.32 4.12 -12.41
C LEU A 206 -2.94 5.03 -11.23
N GLU A 207 -1.97 4.63 -10.41
CA GLU A 207 -1.52 5.43 -9.27
C GLU A 207 -0.95 6.79 -9.70
N THR A 208 -0.24 6.84 -10.83
CA THR A 208 0.33 8.10 -11.34
C THR A 208 -0.70 8.97 -12.06
N GLU A 209 -1.56 8.35 -12.86
CA GLU A 209 -2.49 9.06 -13.74
C GLU A 209 -3.76 9.48 -12.99
N THR A 210 -4.16 8.74 -11.97
CA THR A 210 -5.42 8.94 -11.24
C THR A 210 -5.23 9.13 -9.73
N GLY A 211 -4.08 8.81 -9.17
CA GLY A 211 -3.90 8.77 -7.71
C GLY A 211 -4.57 7.57 -7.03
N MET A 212 -5.21 6.68 -7.80
CA MET A 212 -5.90 5.50 -7.30
C MET A 212 -4.99 4.27 -7.34
N TYR A 213 -5.04 3.49 -6.26
CA TYR A 213 -4.32 2.23 -6.11
C TYR A 213 -5.28 1.04 -6.16
N VAL A 214 -4.96 0.02 -6.96
CA VAL A 214 -5.80 -1.19 -7.08
C VAL A 214 -5.49 -2.15 -5.94
N LEU A 215 -6.47 -2.36 -5.07
CA LEU A 215 -6.42 -3.30 -3.96
C LEU A 215 -6.65 -4.74 -4.44
N ALA A 216 -7.65 -4.94 -5.29
CA ALA A 216 -8.05 -6.27 -5.73
C ALA A 216 -8.75 -6.26 -7.10
N VAL A 217 -8.68 -7.39 -7.80
CA VAL A 217 -9.41 -7.64 -9.05
C VAL A 217 -10.25 -8.90 -8.90
N ASN A 218 -11.56 -8.81 -9.10
CA ASN A 218 -12.46 -9.93 -9.25
C ASN A 218 -12.60 -10.29 -10.73
N ARG A 219 -12.30 -11.54 -11.06
CA ARG A 219 -12.59 -12.12 -12.37
C ARG A 219 -13.45 -13.35 -12.20
N GLY A 220 -14.72 -13.25 -12.60
CA GLY A 220 -15.66 -14.37 -12.58
C GLY A 220 -15.88 -14.96 -11.17
N GLY A 221 -15.92 -14.10 -10.15
CA GLY A 221 -16.10 -14.49 -8.75
C GLY A 221 -14.81 -14.86 -8.02
N ARG A 222 -13.66 -14.86 -8.70
CA ARG A 222 -12.35 -15.06 -8.06
C ARG A 222 -11.64 -13.74 -7.87
N TRP A 223 -11.34 -13.40 -6.62
CA TRP A 223 -10.52 -12.26 -6.27
C TRP A 223 -9.03 -12.59 -6.43
N THR A 224 -8.28 -11.60 -6.93
CA THR A 224 -6.83 -11.53 -6.94
C THR A 224 -6.46 -10.25 -6.21
N TYR A 225 -5.88 -10.38 -5.03
CA TYR A 225 -5.48 -9.27 -4.18
C TYR A 225 -4.08 -8.80 -4.55
N ARG A 226 -3.86 -7.49 -4.43
CA ARG A 226 -2.62 -6.80 -4.82
C ARG A 226 -2.07 -7.32 -6.16
N PRO A 227 -2.87 -7.25 -7.24
CA PRO A 227 -2.46 -7.76 -8.53
C PRO A 227 -1.16 -7.08 -8.97
N ARG A 228 -0.20 -7.88 -9.46
CA ARG A 228 1.06 -7.36 -9.99
C ARG A 228 0.81 -6.46 -11.19
N ASP A 229 1.75 -5.57 -11.48
CA ASP A 229 1.73 -4.69 -12.67
C ASP A 229 1.55 -5.44 -14.00
N SER A 230 2.01 -6.69 -14.06
CA SER A 230 1.84 -7.59 -15.21
C SER A 230 0.42 -8.14 -15.38
N TYR A 231 -0.48 -7.92 -14.43
CA TYR A 231 -1.86 -8.39 -14.47
C TYR A 231 -2.61 -7.67 -15.59
N THR A 232 -3.09 -8.43 -16.57
CA THR A 232 -3.89 -7.91 -17.69
C THR A 232 -5.36 -7.87 -17.31
N LEU A 233 -5.94 -6.68 -17.29
CA LEU A 233 -7.38 -6.46 -17.14
C LEU A 233 -8.14 -6.93 -18.39
N LYS A 234 -9.38 -7.36 -18.18
CA LYS A 234 -10.29 -7.79 -19.24
C LYS A 234 -11.67 -7.20 -19.00
N GLY A 235 -12.41 -6.93 -20.07
CA GLY A 235 -13.81 -6.57 -19.98
C GLY A 235 -14.60 -7.53 -19.09
N GLY A 236 -15.35 -6.96 -18.14
CA GLY A 236 -16.10 -7.69 -17.12
C GLY A 236 -15.33 -8.00 -15.83
N ASP A 237 -14.04 -7.67 -15.73
CA ASP A 237 -13.35 -7.67 -14.44
C ASP A 237 -13.92 -6.55 -13.57
N SER A 238 -14.15 -6.83 -12.28
CA SER A 238 -14.42 -5.79 -11.28
C SER A 238 -13.16 -5.53 -10.47
N ILE A 239 -12.86 -4.27 -10.18
CA ILE A 239 -11.72 -3.89 -9.35
C ILE A 239 -12.21 -3.26 -8.05
N LEU A 240 -11.41 -3.38 -7.00
CA LEU A 240 -11.46 -2.53 -5.82
C LEU A 240 -10.23 -1.63 -5.87
N ALA A 241 -10.45 -0.33 -5.79
CA ALA A 241 -9.38 0.66 -5.75
C ALA A 241 -9.60 1.64 -4.60
N THR A 242 -8.51 2.17 -4.05
CA THR A 242 -8.52 3.18 -3.00
C THR A 242 -7.67 4.37 -3.39
N GLY A 243 -8.04 5.56 -2.94
CA GLY A 243 -7.27 6.78 -3.19
C GLY A 243 -8.10 8.02 -2.93
N ALA A 244 -7.52 9.18 -3.26
CA ALA A 244 -8.19 10.46 -3.06
C ALA A 244 -9.44 10.57 -3.97
N PRO A 245 -10.53 11.23 -3.53
CA PRO A 245 -11.77 11.35 -4.29
C PRO A 245 -11.59 11.93 -5.69
N GLU A 246 -10.61 12.80 -5.90
CA GLU A 246 -10.31 13.42 -7.20
C GLU A 246 -9.88 12.40 -8.26
N GLY A 247 -9.42 11.22 -7.83
CA GLY A 247 -9.04 10.12 -8.70
C GLY A 247 -10.21 9.33 -9.29
N LEU A 248 -11.43 9.55 -8.79
CA LEU A 248 -12.63 8.82 -9.24
C LEU A 248 -12.96 9.07 -10.71
N GLU A 249 -13.07 10.33 -11.15
CA GLU A 249 -13.47 10.64 -12.52
C GLU A 249 -12.47 10.11 -13.56
N PRO A 250 -11.15 10.36 -13.42
CA PRO A 250 -10.15 9.82 -14.35
C PRO A 250 -10.15 8.28 -14.39
N LEU A 251 -10.38 7.63 -13.25
CA LEU A 251 -10.43 6.17 -13.18
C LEU A 251 -11.69 5.62 -13.86
N ALA A 252 -12.85 6.24 -13.65
CA ALA A 252 -14.11 5.86 -14.29
C ALA A 252 -14.01 5.98 -15.83
N GLU A 253 -13.44 7.08 -16.34
CA GLU A 253 -13.20 7.27 -17.78
C GLU A 253 -12.31 6.17 -18.37
N LEU A 254 -11.21 5.81 -17.69
CA LEU A 254 -10.32 4.72 -18.14
C LEU A 254 -11.03 3.37 -18.20
N PHE A 255 -11.99 3.14 -17.31
CA PHE A 255 -12.75 1.90 -17.21
C PHE A 255 -14.02 1.92 -18.08
N GLY A 256 -14.35 3.06 -18.69
CA GLY A 256 -15.53 3.26 -19.53
C GLY A 256 -16.84 3.26 -18.74
N GLN A 257 -16.80 3.60 -17.45
CA GLN A 257 -17.96 3.69 -16.57
C GLN A 257 -18.46 5.15 -16.53
N ASP A 258 -19.78 5.32 -16.46
CA ASP A 258 -20.39 6.64 -16.25
C ASP A 258 -20.54 6.91 -14.75
N LEU A 259 -20.19 8.12 -14.30
CA LEU A 259 -20.18 8.47 -12.86
C LEU A 259 -21.59 8.49 -12.26
N GLU A 260 -22.60 8.78 -13.09
CA GLU A 260 -24.01 8.76 -12.67
C GLU A 260 -24.48 7.34 -12.29
N GLU A 261 -23.86 6.28 -12.84
CA GLU A 261 -24.18 4.88 -12.53
C GLU A 261 -23.46 4.35 -11.27
N LEU A 262 -22.50 5.09 -10.72
CA LEU A 262 -21.71 4.68 -9.55
C LEU A 262 -22.28 5.18 -8.21
N GLY A 263 -23.27 6.07 -8.25
CA GLY A 263 -23.94 6.65 -7.08
C GLY A 263 -25.33 6.08 -6.74
N GLU A 264 -25.79 5.06 -7.47
CA GLU A 264 -27.02 4.28 -7.18
C GLU A 264 -26.70 2.91 -6.55
#